data_AF-A0A354R7K3-F1
#
_entry.id   AF-A0A354R7K3-F1
#
_cell.length_a   1.000
_cell.length_b   1.000
_cell.length_c   1.000
_cell.angle_alpha   90.00
_cell.angle_beta   90.00
_cell.angle_gamma   90.00
#
_symmetry.space_group_name_H-M   'P 1'
#
loop_
_entity.id
_entity.type
_entity.pdbx_description
1 polymer ?
#
loop_
_entity_poly.entity_id
_entity_poly.type
_entity_poly.pdbx_seq_one_letter_code
_entity_poly.pdbx_strand_id
1 'polypeptide(L)'
;MTGTLLLPLLFAAAPVSFDTTGRSVTFTATATGCATNAPLEFLFVGPNSDRGYEALFATDAPLADIVDACARAGFPAGHPVDARACVFRASGEPVELSPGLTDLIVDAQHPATAFPDVIYTGGARTNKGALLADQTMPATFFALYDCGQSPLQFNDVLDQSQTYGRFLPRHAFKKGERRAFTLKWEAAPTVRERTLMLSPDTALQELTAFSRLATNGTWDVLATFDGSFTVRQAIAVAQALEAIDSPAVRINGVEEGQFYFRAFLPLPQWRDAASRLSQPPEVHFGKKGGVSVTHFLEDWSTPEATEPKLTASQKDFSTVEDAAAYARNLVGKSQTMLLFASPGEKLARLYAFRRAVTDDNVLNWYIFEE
;
A
#
# COMPACT_ATOMS: atom_id res chain seq x y z
N MET A 1 9.30 -12.04 68.25
CA MET A 1 8.35 -12.29 67.14
C MET A 1 8.40 -11.12 66.19
N THR A 2 9.08 -11.25 65.07
CA THR A 2 9.00 -10.32 63.93
C THR A 2 9.17 -11.17 62.68
N GLY A 3 8.06 -11.78 62.25
CA GLY A 3 7.99 -12.53 61.01
C GLY A 3 7.87 -11.56 59.85
N THR A 4 8.93 -11.46 59.06
CA THR A 4 8.94 -10.72 57.80
C THR A 4 8.10 -11.51 56.78
N LEU A 5 6.91 -11.01 56.47
CA LEU A 5 6.08 -11.47 55.35
C LEU A 5 6.78 -11.10 54.04
N LEU A 6 7.46 -12.07 53.42
CA LEU A 6 7.81 -12.03 52.01
C LEU A 6 6.52 -12.23 51.20
N LEU A 7 5.93 -11.15 50.70
CA LEU A 7 4.93 -11.24 49.64
C LEU A 7 5.60 -11.87 48.40
N PRO A 8 4.98 -12.87 47.76
CA PRO A 8 5.44 -13.30 46.46
C PRO A 8 5.20 -12.16 45.47
N LEU A 9 6.28 -11.60 44.93
CA LEU A 9 6.26 -10.85 43.69
C LEU A 9 5.76 -11.82 42.61
N LEU A 10 4.46 -11.81 42.36
CA LEU A 10 3.86 -12.37 41.15
C LEU A 10 4.41 -11.55 39.98
N PHE A 11 5.51 -12.03 39.39
CA PHE A 11 5.96 -11.55 38.09
C PHE A 11 4.84 -11.89 37.10
N ALA A 12 4.06 -10.87 36.71
CA ALA A 12 3.17 -11.00 35.57
C ALA A 12 4.03 -11.43 34.37
N ALA A 13 3.65 -12.51 33.69
CA ALA A 13 4.34 -12.94 32.48
C ALA A 13 4.41 -11.76 31.49
N ALA A 14 5.55 -11.62 30.81
CA ALA A 14 5.75 -10.56 29.82
C ALA A 14 4.60 -10.58 28.79
N PRO A 15 4.09 -9.40 28.37
CA PRO A 15 2.96 -9.31 27.45
C PRO A 15 3.29 -9.82 26.03
N VAL A 16 4.57 -10.10 25.75
CA VAL A 16 5.05 -10.72 24.51
C VAL A 16 6.17 -11.73 24.83
N SER A 17 6.19 -12.83 24.09
CA SER A 17 7.23 -13.87 24.12
C SER A 17 7.40 -14.45 22.72
N PHE A 18 8.56 -15.04 22.44
CA PHE A 18 8.87 -15.63 21.14
C PHE A 18 9.59 -16.97 21.32
N ASP A 19 9.39 -17.87 20.37
CA ASP A 19 10.06 -19.16 20.26
C ASP A 19 10.70 -19.27 18.87
N THR A 20 12.03 -19.34 18.86
CA THR A 20 12.83 -19.47 17.62
C THR A 20 12.72 -20.87 17.00
N THR A 21 12.52 -21.89 17.82
CA THR A 21 12.44 -23.28 17.35
C THR A 21 11.06 -23.55 16.78
N GLY A 22 10.02 -23.14 17.51
CA GLY A 22 8.63 -23.21 17.06
C GLY A 22 8.20 -22.13 16.07
N ARG A 23 9.08 -21.15 15.79
CA ARG A 23 8.83 -20.00 14.90
C ARG A 23 7.51 -19.31 15.22
N SER A 24 7.35 -18.97 16.49
CA SER A 24 6.11 -18.40 16.99
C SER A 24 6.34 -17.20 17.90
N VAL A 25 5.34 -16.34 17.93
CA VAL A 25 5.26 -15.19 18.84
C VAL A 25 3.93 -15.25 19.54
N THR A 26 3.96 -15.24 20.87
CA THR A 26 2.76 -15.15 21.69
C THR A 26 2.71 -13.78 22.34
N PHE A 27 1.59 -13.07 22.16
CA PHE A 27 1.33 -11.78 22.80
C PHE A 27 -0.05 -11.78 23.46
N THR A 28 -0.25 -10.90 24.44
CA THR A 28 -1.56 -10.71 25.08
C THR A 28 -2.24 -9.44 24.58
N ALA A 29 -3.57 -9.50 24.46
CA ALA A 29 -4.40 -8.37 24.10
C ALA A 29 -5.70 -8.38 24.91
N THR A 30 -6.25 -7.19 25.13
CA THR A 30 -7.43 -6.94 25.94
C THR A 30 -8.60 -6.55 25.03
N ALA A 31 -9.74 -7.22 25.19
CA ALA A 31 -10.95 -6.94 24.43
C ALA A 31 -11.47 -5.52 24.71
N THR A 32 -11.81 -4.79 23.65
CA THR A 32 -12.27 -3.39 23.72
C THR A 32 -13.72 -3.26 24.17
N GLY A 33 -14.50 -4.33 24.00
CA GLY A 33 -15.94 -4.35 24.25
C GLY A 33 -16.80 -3.98 23.04
N CYS A 34 -16.29 -4.07 21.81
CA CYS A 34 -17.09 -3.90 20.60
C CYS A 34 -18.32 -4.84 20.60
N ALA A 35 -19.49 -4.27 20.28
CA ALA A 35 -20.75 -5.01 20.19
C ALA A 35 -20.74 -5.96 18.97
N THR A 36 -21.53 -7.03 19.01
CA THR A 36 -21.59 -8.06 17.95
C THR A 36 -22.00 -7.53 16.57
N ASN A 37 -22.64 -6.37 16.51
CA ASN A 37 -23.06 -5.70 15.28
C ASN A 37 -22.24 -4.45 14.97
N ALA A 38 -21.18 -4.17 15.75
CA ALA A 38 -20.29 -3.06 15.47
C ALA A 38 -19.36 -3.42 14.30
N PRO A 39 -19.30 -2.59 13.25
CA PRO A 39 -18.28 -2.74 12.20
C PRO A 39 -16.88 -2.77 12.81
N LEU A 40 -16.08 -3.75 12.39
CA LEU A 40 -14.67 -3.81 12.72
C LEU A 40 -13.84 -3.30 11.55
N GLU A 41 -12.94 -2.37 11.83
CA GLU A 41 -11.86 -1.99 10.93
C GLU A 41 -10.54 -2.65 11.33
N PHE A 42 -10.39 -3.03 12.61
CA PHE A 42 -9.15 -3.59 13.13
C PHE A 42 -9.42 -4.83 13.97
N LEU A 43 -8.60 -5.86 13.81
CA LEU A 43 -8.58 -6.98 14.75
C LEU A 43 -7.75 -6.62 15.99
N PHE A 44 -6.59 -6.01 15.75
CA PHE A 44 -5.65 -5.60 16.79
C PHE A 44 -5.20 -4.16 16.58
N VAL A 45 -5.27 -3.35 17.63
CA VAL A 45 -4.63 -2.04 17.72
C VAL A 45 -3.65 -2.00 18.88
N GLY A 46 -2.68 -1.09 18.82
CA GLY A 46 -1.71 -0.85 19.88
C GLY A 46 -2.35 -0.20 21.11
N PRO A 47 -1.65 -0.22 22.26
CA PRO A 47 -2.18 0.30 23.53
C PRO A 47 -2.49 1.80 23.50
N ASN A 48 -1.87 2.54 22.58
CA ASN A 48 -2.04 3.99 22.44
C ASN A 48 -3.06 4.40 21.37
N SER A 49 -3.75 3.44 20.74
CA SER A 49 -4.74 3.74 19.69
C SER A 49 -6.01 4.38 20.26
N ASP A 50 -6.58 5.33 19.53
CA ASP A 50 -7.91 5.89 19.82
C ASP A 50 -9.05 5.11 19.14
N ARG A 51 -8.72 4.06 18.38
CA ARG A 51 -9.67 3.28 17.56
C ARG A 51 -10.27 2.08 18.27
N GLY A 52 -10.27 2.08 19.60
CA GLY A 52 -10.85 1.00 20.40
C GLY A 52 -12.36 0.77 20.15
N TYR A 53 -13.08 1.72 19.57
CA TYR A 53 -14.51 1.58 19.25
C TYR A 53 -14.79 0.79 17.96
N GLU A 54 -13.77 0.61 17.11
CA GLU A 54 -13.81 -0.11 15.82
C GLU A 54 -12.74 -1.22 15.73
N ALA A 55 -12.13 -1.56 16.88
CA ALA A 55 -11.11 -2.60 17.02
C ALA A 55 -11.57 -3.69 17.98
N LEU A 56 -11.28 -4.97 17.69
CA LEU A 56 -11.71 -6.07 18.56
C LEU A 56 -10.85 -6.18 19.84
N PHE A 57 -9.53 -6.01 19.70
CA PHE A 57 -8.58 -6.09 20.80
C PHE A 57 -7.55 -4.95 20.76
N ALA A 58 -7.12 -4.50 21.94
CA ALA A 58 -5.95 -3.64 22.11
C ALA A 58 -4.80 -4.49 22.68
N THR A 59 -3.62 -4.47 22.06
CA THR A 59 -2.45 -5.22 22.54
C THR A 59 -1.94 -4.65 23.86
N ASP A 60 -1.46 -5.52 24.76
CA ASP A 60 -0.92 -5.06 26.04
C ASP A 60 0.54 -4.58 25.91
N ALA A 61 1.23 -4.99 24.84
CA ALA A 61 2.59 -4.56 24.49
C ALA A 61 2.57 -3.50 23.37
N PRO A 62 3.57 -2.60 23.31
CA PRO A 62 3.87 -1.79 22.13
C PRO A 62 4.01 -2.65 20.87
N LEU A 63 3.64 -2.11 19.70
CA LEU A 63 3.65 -2.91 18.47
C LEU A 63 5.07 -3.19 18.00
N ALA A 64 6.02 -2.28 18.26
CA ALA A 64 7.44 -2.51 18.00
C ALA A 64 7.96 -3.74 18.76
N ASP A 65 7.56 -3.95 20.01
CA ASP A 65 7.99 -5.11 20.80
C ASP A 65 7.47 -6.43 20.21
N ILE A 66 6.23 -6.44 19.69
CA ILE A 66 5.65 -7.61 19.02
C ILE A 66 6.37 -7.88 17.70
N VAL A 67 6.64 -6.84 16.92
CA VAL A 67 7.35 -6.93 15.64
C VAL A 67 8.81 -7.37 15.83
N ASP A 68 9.50 -6.87 16.85
CA ASP A 68 10.85 -7.30 17.21
C ASP A 68 10.86 -8.77 17.68
N ALA A 69 9.83 -9.20 18.40
CA ALA A 69 9.64 -10.60 18.76
C ALA A 69 9.46 -11.48 17.51
N CYS A 70 8.71 -11.03 16.50
CA CYS A 70 8.56 -11.75 15.22
C CYS A 70 9.91 -11.86 14.48
N ALA A 71 10.67 -10.78 14.38
CA ALA A 71 11.99 -10.79 13.78
C ALA A 71 12.93 -11.78 14.49
N ARG A 72 12.91 -11.79 15.83
CA ARG A 72 13.70 -12.74 16.64
C ARG A 72 13.25 -14.19 16.50
N ALA A 73 11.95 -14.45 16.32
CA ALA A 73 11.41 -15.76 16.00
C ALA A 73 11.71 -16.25 14.56
N GLY A 74 12.29 -15.37 13.73
CA GLY A 74 12.68 -15.71 12.35
C GLY A 74 11.58 -15.49 11.32
N PHE A 75 10.60 -14.62 11.61
CA PHE A 75 9.61 -14.20 10.62
C PHE A 75 10.33 -13.35 9.56
N PRO A 76 10.23 -13.71 8.27
CA PRO A 76 10.82 -12.91 7.21
C PRO A 76 10.03 -11.61 7.06
N ALA A 77 10.75 -10.51 6.79
CA ALA A 77 10.13 -9.25 6.45
C ALA A 77 9.44 -9.38 5.08
N GLY A 78 8.27 -8.77 4.96
CA GLY A 78 7.58 -8.61 3.68
C GLY A 78 7.59 -7.14 3.25
N HIS A 79 6.76 -6.84 2.26
CA HIS A 79 6.50 -5.50 1.76
C HIS A 79 5.08 -5.09 2.11
N PRO A 80 4.86 -4.18 3.07
CA PRO A 80 3.54 -3.64 3.32
C PRO A 80 3.07 -2.79 2.13
N VAL A 81 1.77 -2.53 2.03
CA VAL A 81 1.25 -1.51 1.10
C VAL A 81 1.95 -0.17 1.36
N ASP A 82 2.45 0.44 0.30
CA ASP A 82 3.08 1.75 0.30
C ASP A 82 2.77 2.46 -1.02
N ALA A 83 1.82 3.39 -0.98
CA ALA A 83 1.41 4.14 -2.16
C ALA A 83 2.54 4.98 -2.77
N ARG A 84 3.48 5.48 -1.95
CA ARG A 84 4.63 6.28 -2.44
C ARG A 84 5.61 5.42 -3.22
N ALA A 85 5.88 4.23 -2.70
CA ALA A 85 6.71 3.25 -3.38
C ALA A 85 5.98 2.52 -4.52
N CYS A 86 4.67 2.75 -4.71
CA CYS A 86 3.82 2.01 -5.63
C CYS A 86 3.75 0.50 -5.31
N VAL A 87 3.77 0.16 -4.03
CA VAL A 87 3.45 -1.18 -3.52
C VAL A 87 1.97 -1.19 -3.18
N PHE A 88 1.14 -1.69 -4.08
CA PHE A 88 -0.32 -1.67 -3.94
C PHE A 88 -0.90 -3.01 -3.51
N ARG A 89 -0.11 -4.09 -3.59
CA ARG A 89 -0.43 -5.38 -2.99
C ARG A 89 0.61 -5.67 -1.93
N ALA A 90 0.18 -5.80 -0.67
CA ALA A 90 1.06 -6.29 0.38
C ALA A 90 1.67 -7.62 -0.04
N SER A 91 2.95 -7.81 0.27
CA SER A 91 3.70 -9.02 0.00
C SER A 91 4.31 -9.51 1.30
N GLY A 92 4.20 -10.80 1.57
CA GLY A 92 4.55 -11.30 2.88
C GLY A 92 4.22 -12.76 3.00
N GLU A 93 4.76 -13.30 4.07
CA GLU A 93 4.75 -14.72 4.30
C GLU A 93 3.49 -15.11 5.10
N PRO A 94 2.73 -16.14 4.68
CA PRO A 94 1.50 -16.54 5.36
C PRO A 94 1.74 -16.97 6.82
N VAL A 95 1.02 -16.38 7.75
CA VAL A 95 1.13 -16.69 9.17
C VAL A 95 -0.19 -17.21 9.72
N GLU A 96 -0.09 -18.21 10.58
CA GLU A 96 -1.24 -18.71 11.33
C GLU A 96 -1.45 -17.86 12.57
N LEU A 97 -2.67 -17.36 12.77
CA LEU A 97 -3.12 -16.71 14.00
C LEU A 97 -3.94 -17.70 14.83
N SER A 98 -3.62 -17.84 16.11
CA SER A 98 -4.35 -18.67 17.06
C SER A 98 -4.74 -17.86 18.31
N PRO A 99 -6.04 -17.82 18.73
CA PRO A 99 -7.21 -18.36 18.04
C PRO A 99 -7.41 -17.80 16.61
N GLY A 100 -8.02 -18.59 15.74
CA GLY A 100 -8.15 -18.25 14.32
C GLY A 100 -9.17 -17.16 14.04
N LEU A 101 -9.09 -16.53 12.86
CA LEU A 101 -10.03 -15.47 12.46
C LEU A 101 -11.49 -15.90 12.55
N THR A 102 -11.81 -17.13 12.17
CA THR A 102 -13.17 -17.68 12.22
C THR A 102 -13.72 -17.83 13.63
N ASP A 103 -12.86 -17.83 14.66
CA ASP A 103 -13.28 -17.84 16.06
C ASP A 103 -13.61 -16.43 16.56
N LEU A 104 -13.05 -15.41 15.91
CA LEU A 104 -13.07 -14.02 16.37
C LEU A 104 -14.07 -13.16 15.61
N ILE A 105 -14.16 -13.31 14.29
CA ILE A 105 -14.94 -12.45 13.40
C ILE A 105 -15.77 -13.25 12.39
N VAL A 106 -16.73 -12.56 11.78
CA VAL A 106 -17.52 -13.04 10.63
C VAL A 106 -17.44 -12.03 9.49
N ASP A 107 -17.41 -12.53 8.26
CA ASP A 107 -17.63 -11.72 7.06
C ASP A 107 -19.14 -11.67 6.79
N ALA A 108 -19.78 -10.57 7.17
CA ALA A 108 -21.23 -10.39 7.06
C ALA A 108 -21.70 -10.21 5.60
N GLN A 109 -20.80 -9.77 4.71
CA GLN A 109 -21.12 -9.59 3.30
C GLN A 109 -20.87 -10.88 2.49
N HIS A 110 -19.91 -11.71 2.91
CA HIS A 110 -19.52 -12.95 2.23
C HIS A 110 -19.44 -14.16 3.19
N PRO A 111 -20.54 -14.56 3.84
CA PRO A 111 -20.52 -15.55 4.93
C PRO A 111 -20.14 -16.98 4.52
N ALA A 112 -20.19 -17.30 3.22
CA ALA A 112 -19.81 -18.61 2.68
C ALA A 112 -18.35 -18.68 2.19
N THR A 113 -17.63 -17.54 2.22
CA THR A 113 -16.27 -17.43 1.70
C THR A 113 -15.29 -17.58 2.85
N ALA A 114 -14.24 -18.38 2.65
CA ALA A 114 -13.12 -18.40 3.60
C ALA A 114 -12.45 -17.03 3.65
N PHE A 115 -11.93 -16.64 4.82
CA PHE A 115 -11.09 -15.45 4.91
C PHE A 115 -9.85 -15.62 4.03
N PRO A 116 -9.34 -14.54 3.43
CA PRO A 116 -8.01 -14.57 2.83
C PRO A 116 -6.97 -14.98 3.88
N ASP A 117 -5.88 -15.60 3.43
CA ASP A 117 -4.75 -15.90 4.30
C ASP A 117 -4.22 -14.61 4.96
N VAL A 118 -3.69 -14.72 6.17
CA VAL A 118 -3.02 -13.60 6.84
C VAL A 118 -1.55 -13.67 6.49
N ILE A 119 -0.96 -12.55 6.07
CA ILE A 119 0.46 -12.43 5.79
C ILE A 119 1.13 -11.50 6.78
N TYR A 120 2.38 -11.80 7.12
CA TYR A 120 3.24 -10.92 7.87
C TYR A 120 4.10 -10.08 6.93
N THR A 121 3.94 -8.77 7.03
CA THR A 121 4.72 -7.78 6.26
C THR A 121 5.76 -7.07 7.13
N GLY A 122 5.57 -7.08 8.45
CA GLY A 122 6.40 -6.33 9.39
C GLY A 122 6.07 -4.83 9.49
N GLY A 123 5.13 -4.34 8.68
CA GLY A 123 4.57 -2.99 8.74
C GLY A 123 5.53 -1.91 8.22
N ALA A 124 4.95 -0.79 7.76
CA ALA A 124 5.72 0.32 7.22
C ALA A 124 6.66 0.94 8.27
N ARG A 125 7.78 1.48 7.80
CA ARG A 125 8.80 2.15 8.62
C ARG A 125 8.92 3.61 8.24
N THR A 126 9.27 4.44 9.22
CA THR A 126 9.77 5.79 8.96
C THR A 126 11.15 5.73 8.29
N ASN A 127 11.61 6.84 7.72
CA ASN A 127 12.97 6.95 7.15
C ASN A 127 14.09 6.69 8.19
N LYS A 128 13.78 6.70 9.48
CA LYS A 128 14.71 6.37 10.58
C LYS A 128 14.62 4.90 11.02
N GLY A 129 13.83 4.08 10.33
CA GLY A 129 13.63 2.66 10.64
C GLY A 129 12.60 2.37 11.74
N ALA A 130 12.03 3.39 12.40
CA ALA A 130 11.00 3.17 13.43
C ALA A 130 9.69 2.62 12.82
N LEU A 131 9.00 1.72 13.54
CA LEU A 131 7.69 1.19 13.14
C LEU A 131 6.65 2.31 13.07
N LEU A 132 6.01 2.49 11.91
CA LEU A 132 5.04 3.55 11.71
C LEU A 132 3.78 3.37 12.59
N ALA A 133 3.33 2.13 12.77
CA ALA A 133 2.18 1.80 13.61
C ALA A 133 2.35 2.15 15.11
N ASP A 134 3.55 2.41 15.60
CA ASP A 134 3.76 2.92 16.98
C ASP A 134 3.84 4.46 17.04
N GLN A 135 3.93 5.13 15.89
CA GLN A 135 4.17 6.57 15.80
C GLN A 135 2.91 7.34 15.35
N THR A 136 2.04 6.70 14.58
CA THR A 136 0.88 7.36 13.97
C THR A 136 -0.40 6.56 14.17
N MET A 137 -1.51 7.29 14.32
CA MET A 137 -2.85 6.68 14.28
C MET A 137 -3.10 6.05 12.90
N PRO A 138 -3.90 4.97 12.81
CA PRO A 138 -4.65 4.32 13.89
C PRO A 138 -3.87 3.40 14.84
N ALA A 139 -2.54 3.34 14.74
CA ALA A 139 -1.70 2.45 15.54
C ALA A 139 -2.17 0.98 15.50
N THR A 140 -2.26 0.42 14.30
CA THR A 140 -2.84 -0.92 14.08
C THR A 140 -1.80 -2.01 13.92
N PHE A 141 -2.05 -3.17 14.54
CA PHE A 141 -1.25 -4.38 14.33
C PHE A 141 -1.84 -5.30 13.25
N PHE A 142 -3.17 -5.31 13.14
CA PHE A 142 -3.89 -6.02 12.08
C PHE A 142 -5.16 -5.25 11.70
N ALA A 143 -5.09 -4.54 10.58
CA ALA A 143 -6.24 -3.92 9.93
C ALA A 143 -6.95 -4.93 9.04
N LEU A 144 -8.28 -4.84 8.97
CA LEU A 144 -9.11 -5.72 8.14
C LEU A 144 -9.27 -5.19 6.70
N TYR A 145 -8.37 -4.30 6.30
CA TYR A 145 -8.24 -3.68 4.99
C TYR A 145 -6.76 -3.35 4.73
N ASP A 146 -6.42 -2.93 3.52
CA ASP A 146 -5.07 -2.59 3.11
C ASP A 146 -4.58 -1.34 3.87
N CYS A 147 -3.71 -1.56 4.84
CA CYS A 147 -3.17 -0.53 5.71
C CYS A 147 -1.67 -0.72 5.87
N GLY A 148 -0.87 0.09 5.17
CA GLY A 148 0.58 -0.07 5.10
C GLY A 148 1.32 -0.10 6.44
N GLN A 149 0.84 0.63 7.43
CA GLN A 149 1.46 0.59 8.77
C GLN A 149 1.20 -0.75 9.50
N SER A 150 0.16 -1.50 9.13
CA SER A 150 -0.23 -2.75 9.78
C SER A 150 0.77 -3.88 9.49
N PRO A 151 1.42 -4.48 10.51
CA PRO A 151 2.31 -5.61 10.31
C PRO A 151 1.63 -6.87 9.78
N LEU A 152 0.38 -7.12 10.16
CA LEU A 152 -0.45 -8.18 9.60
C LEU A 152 -1.46 -7.61 8.61
N GLN A 153 -1.55 -8.24 7.44
CA GLN A 153 -2.49 -7.87 6.39
C GLN A 153 -3.12 -9.12 5.80
N PHE A 154 -4.28 -8.97 5.19
CA PHE A 154 -4.84 -10.03 4.36
C PHE A 154 -4.01 -10.19 3.09
N ASN A 155 -3.91 -11.43 2.61
CA ASN A 155 -3.26 -11.78 1.36
C ASN A 155 -4.18 -11.52 0.15
N ASP A 156 -4.76 -10.32 0.10
CA ASP A 156 -5.73 -9.89 -0.90
C ASP A 156 -5.61 -8.37 -1.11
N VAL A 157 -6.47 -7.78 -1.94
CA VAL A 157 -6.61 -6.32 -2.06
C VAL A 157 -7.95 -5.93 -1.48
N LEU A 158 -7.92 -5.24 -0.35
CA LEU A 158 -9.10 -4.89 0.43
C LEU A 158 -9.11 -3.39 0.70
N ASP A 159 -9.77 -2.62 -0.17
CA ASP A 159 -9.97 -1.19 0.03
C ASP A 159 -10.84 -0.93 1.28
N GLN A 160 -10.47 0.07 2.08
CA GLN A 160 -11.22 0.43 3.29
C GLN A 160 -12.71 0.71 3.00
N SER A 161 -13.00 1.37 1.87
CA SER A 161 -14.38 1.68 1.45
C SER A 161 -15.21 0.43 1.12
N GLN A 162 -14.55 -0.66 0.71
CA GLN A 162 -15.19 -1.94 0.40
C GLN A 162 -15.34 -2.82 1.63
N THR A 163 -14.50 -2.63 2.66
CA THR A 163 -14.54 -3.40 3.91
C THR A 163 -15.40 -2.77 4.99
N TYR A 164 -15.81 -1.51 4.84
CA TYR A 164 -16.64 -0.85 5.85
C TYR A 164 -17.96 -1.62 6.07
N GLY A 165 -18.19 -2.05 7.32
CA GLY A 165 -19.35 -2.87 7.69
C GLY A 165 -19.29 -4.34 7.24
N ARG A 166 -18.18 -4.79 6.61
CA ARG A 166 -18.00 -6.17 6.15
C ARG A 166 -17.73 -7.12 7.31
N PHE A 167 -16.83 -6.75 8.21
CA PHE A 167 -16.38 -7.62 9.30
C PHE A 167 -17.06 -7.24 10.62
N LEU A 168 -17.59 -8.25 11.32
CA LEU A 168 -18.27 -8.09 12.61
C LEU A 168 -17.67 -9.06 13.63
N PRO A 169 -17.73 -8.77 14.95
CA PRO A 169 -17.37 -9.73 15.97
C PRO A 169 -18.28 -10.96 15.90
N ARG A 170 -17.70 -12.16 15.95
CA ARG A 170 -18.47 -13.41 15.93
C ARG A 170 -19.36 -13.56 17.15
N HIS A 171 -18.90 -13.07 18.30
CA HIS A 171 -19.61 -13.03 19.56
C HIS A 171 -19.23 -11.77 20.32
N ALA A 172 -20.00 -11.44 21.36
CA ALA A 172 -19.67 -10.30 22.21
C ALA A 172 -18.45 -10.64 23.06
N PHE A 173 -17.41 -9.83 22.98
CA PHE A 173 -16.24 -9.93 23.86
C PHE A 173 -16.42 -9.00 25.05
N LYS A 174 -16.18 -9.50 26.26
CA LYS A 174 -16.36 -8.66 27.45
C LYS A 174 -15.24 -7.64 27.51
N LYS A 175 -15.58 -6.34 27.59
CA LYS A 175 -14.58 -5.28 27.76
C LYS A 175 -13.64 -5.59 28.93
N GLY A 176 -12.33 -5.49 28.68
CA GLY A 176 -11.29 -5.79 29.68
C GLY A 176 -10.93 -7.28 29.78
N GLU A 177 -11.57 -8.16 29.00
CA GLU A 177 -11.18 -9.56 28.91
C GLU A 177 -9.82 -9.69 28.21
N ARG A 178 -8.82 -10.18 28.95
CA ARG A 178 -7.47 -10.39 28.44
C ARG A 178 -7.32 -11.79 27.86
N ARG A 179 -6.73 -11.90 26.67
CA ARG A 179 -6.47 -13.16 25.96
C ARG A 179 -5.04 -13.22 25.43
N ALA A 180 -4.54 -14.42 25.22
CA ALA A 180 -3.27 -14.67 24.54
C ALA A 180 -3.54 -15.06 23.08
N PHE A 181 -2.69 -14.56 22.20
CA PHE A 181 -2.71 -14.83 20.76
C PHE A 181 -1.32 -15.31 20.34
N THR A 182 -1.27 -16.27 19.43
CA THR A 182 -0.02 -16.80 18.88
C THR A 182 -0.01 -16.61 17.38
N LEU A 183 1.05 -16.00 16.87
CA LEU A 183 1.41 -16.04 15.46
C LEU A 183 2.40 -17.17 15.24
N LYS A 184 2.20 -17.94 14.19
CA LYS A 184 3.12 -19.01 13.79
C LYS A 184 3.48 -18.88 12.31
N TRP A 185 4.75 -19.09 12.01
CA TRP A 185 5.30 -19.09 10.67
C TRP A 185 5.88 -20.47 10.32
N GLU A 186 5.34 -21.12 9.30
CA GLU A 186 5.82 -22.43 8.82
C GLU A 186 6.94 -22.26 7.77
N ALA A 187 7.84 -23.24 7.68
CA ALA A 187 9.17 -23.03 7.09
C ALA A 187 9.27 -23.03 5.55
N ALA A 188 10.31 -22.29 5.10
CA ALA A 188 10.73 -21.88 3.75
C ALA A 188 9.91 -20.70 3.18
N PRO A 189 10.53 -19.50 3.02
CA PRO A 189 9.88 -18.38 2.35
C PRO A 189 9.30 -18.82 1.00
N THR A 190 8.02 -18.52 0.81
CA THR A 190 7.24 -18.85 -0.38
C THR A 190 7.15 -17.67 -1.34
N VAL A 191 7.34 -16.45 -0.84
CA VAL A 191 7.41 -15.23 -1.63
C VAL A 191 8.81 -15.11 -2.25
N ARG A 192 8.83 -14.91 -3.56
CA ARG A 192 10.06 -14.74 -4.35
C ARG A 192 10.09 -13.35 -4.95
N GLU A 193 11.23 -12.71 -4.90
CA GLU A 193 11.41 -11.39 -5.51
C GLU A 193 12.05 -11.51 -6.89
N ARG A 194 11.60 -10.67 -7.83
CA ARG A 194 12.20 -10.57 -9.16
C ARG A 194 12.20 -9.14 -9.65
N THR A 195 13.33 -8.67 -10.17
CA THR A 195 13.37 -7.47 -11.01
C THR A 195 13.35 -7.87 -12.48
N LEU A 196 12.43 -7.29 -13.25
CA LEU A 196 12.40 -7.39 -14.70
C LEU A 196 12.99 -6.12 -15.30
N MET A 197 14.13 -6.25 -15.98
CA MET A 197 14.78 -5.15 -16.70
C MET A 197 14.32 -5.17 -18.16
N LEU A 198 13.31 -4.35 -18.45
CA LEU A 198 12.64 -4.37 -19.74
C LEU A 198 13.24 -3.29 -20.64
N SER A 199 13.62 -3.68 -21.85
CA SER A 199 14.02 -2.75 -22.93
C SER A 199 13.20 -3.06 -24.19
N PRO A 200 13.16 -2.16 -25.19
CA PRO A 200 12.47 -2.43 -26.46
C PRO A 200 12.87 -3.77 -27.10
N ASP A 201 14.14 -4.16 -26.96
CA ASP A 201 14.69 -5.34 -27.60
C ASP A 201 14.50 -6.62 -26.78
N THR A 202 14.35 -6.51 -25.45
CA THR A 202 14.33 -7.67 -24.53
C THR A 202 12.97 -7.93 -23.88
N ALA A 203 12.04 -6.98 -23.90
CA ALA A 203 10.81 -7.04 -23.10
C ALA A 203 9.99 -8.32 -23.33
N LEU A 204 9.77 -8.67 -24.60
CA LEU A 204 9.00 -9.88 -24.95
C LEU A 204 9.69 -11.15 -24.43
N GLN A 205 11.00 -11.24 -24.57
CA GLN A 205 11.78 -12.39 -24.11
C GLN A 205 11.74 -12.50 -22.57
N GLU A 206 11.97 -11.39 -21.87
CA GLU A 206 11.96 -11.35 -20.40
C GLU A 206 10.59 -11.70 -19.83
N LEU A 207 9.51 -11.11 -20.37
CA LEU A 207 8.15 -11.41 -19.94
C LEU A 207 7.76 -12.86 -20.22
N THR A 208 8.15 -13.40 -21.38
CA THR A 208 7.88 -14.80 -21.73
C THR A 208 8.66 -15.75 -20.81
N ALA A 209 9.94 -15.45 -20.54
CA ALA A 209 10.76 -16.25 -19.63
C ALA A 209 10.19 -16.22 -18.21
N PHE A 210 9.78 -15.04 -17.74
CA PHE A 210 9.16 -14.89 -16.43
C PHE A 210 7.81 -15.62 -16.33
N SER A 211 6.95 -15.50 -17.33
CA SER A 211 5.67 -16.23 -17.38
C SER A 211 5.85 -17.75 -17.26
N ARG A 212 6.92 -18.31 -17.84
CA ARG A 212 7.26 -19.74 -17.70
C ARG A 212 7.82 -20.11 -16.34
N LEU A 213 8.46 -19.17 -15.64
CA LEU A 213 9.01 -19.34 -14.30
C LEU A 213 7.91 -19.21 -13.23
N ALA A 214 6.97 -18.28 -13.43
CA ALA A 214 5.91 -17.92 -12.51
C ALA A 214 4.73 -18.91 -12.53
N THR A 215 5.02 -20.20 -12.68
CA THR A 215 4.00 -21.28 -12.65
C THR A 215 3.75 -21.82 -11.24
N ASN A 216 4.60 -21.47 -10.26
CA ASN A 216 4.42 -21.82 -8.86
C ASN A 216 4.94 -20.73 -7.91
N GLY A 217 4.34 -20.70 -6.72
CA GLY A 217 4.68 -19.76 -5.65
C GLY A 217 4.09 -18.37 -5.87
N THR A 218 4.41 -17.48 -4.93
CA THR A 218 4.05 -16.06 -4.97
C THR A 218 5.27 -15.27 -5.39
N TRP A 219 5.10 -14.33 -6.32
CA TRP A 219 6.15 -13.47 -6.81
C TRP A 219 5.84 -12.01 -6.51
N ASP A 220 6.83 -11.29 -5.99
CA ASP A 220 6.84 -9.84 -5.90
C ASP A 220 7.82 -9.30 -6.95
N VAL A 221 7.30 -8.51 -7.89
CA VAL A 221 7.99 -8.21 -9.14
C VAL A 221 8.12 -6.71 -9.32
N LEU A 222 9.36 -6.23 -9.35
CA LEU A 222 9.69 -4.88 -9.77
C LEU A 222 9.90 -4.85 -11.29
N ALA A 223 9.01 -4.20 -12.03
CA ALA A 223 9.16 -3.98 -13.46
C ALA A 223 9.83 -2.63 -13.74
N THR A 224 11.02 -2.66 -14.35
CA THR A 224 11.80 -1.47 -14.71
C THR A 224 11.80 -1.29 -16.21
N PHE A 225 11.61 -0.06 -16.68
CA PHE A 225 11.44 0.27 -18.08
C PHE A 225 12.64 1.11 -18.52
N ASP A 226 13.40 0.59 -19.48
CA ASP A 226 14.53 1.32 -20.03
C ASP A 226 14.08 2.65 -20.69
N GLY A 227 14.89 3.70 -20.52
CA GLY A 227 14.60 5.03 -21.05
C GLY A 227 14.47 5.10 -22.59
N SER A 228 14.95 4.07 -23.30
CA SER A 228 14.84 3.97 -24.76
C SER A 228 13.47 3.54 -25.26
N PHE A 229 12.55 3.10 -24.39
CA PHE A 229 11.15 2.89 -24.79
C PHE A 229 10.53 4.17 -25.33
N THR A 230 9.68 4.04 -26.35
CA THR A 230 8.70 5.08 -26.64
C THR A 230 7.47 4.92 -25.74
N VAL A 231 6.68 5.99 -25.58
CA VAL A 231 5.40 5.95 -24.85
C VAL A 231 4.50 4.81 -25.36
N ARG A 232 4.36 4.66 -26.68
CA ARG A 232 3.56 3.56 -27.27
C ARG A 232 4.05 2.17 -26.87
N GLN A 233 5.37 1.97 -26.88
CA GLN A 233 5.95 0.68 -26.49
C GLN A 233 5.75 0.42 -25.00
N ALA A 234 5.90 1.46 -24.15
CA ALA A 234 5.66 1.37 -22.73
C ALA A 234 4.21 0.98 -22.40
N ILE A 235 3.24 1.58 -23.10
CA ILE A 235 1.81 1.22 -22.97
C ILE A 235 1.61 -0.27 -23.30
N ALA A 236 2.17 -0.76 -24.40
CA ALA A 236 2.02 -2.17 -24.80
C ALA A 236 2.63 -3.13 -23.76
N VAL A 237 3.79 -2.80 -23.20
CA VAL A 237 4.43 -3.58 -22.12
C VAL A 237 3.62 -3.50 -20.83
N ALA A 238 3.10 -2.32 -20.48
CA ALA A 238 2.25 -2.14 -19.31
C ALA A 238 0.96 -2.98 -19.41
N GLN A 239 0.34 -3.06 -20.58
CA GLN A 239 -0.81 -3.94 -20.83
C GLN A 239 -0.47 -5.43 -20.59
N ALA A 240 0.73 -5.85 -21.01
CA ALA A 240 1.18 -7.23 -20.78
C ALA A 240 1.45 -7.50 -19.29
N LEU A 241 2.00 -6.52 -18.56
CA LEU A 241 2.18 -6.60 -17.10
C LEU A 241 0.83 -6.64 -16.37
N GLU A 242 -0.15 -5.83 -16.77
CA GLU A 242 -1.50 -5.85 -16.20
C GLU A 242 -2.15 -7.22 -16.35
N ALA A 243 -1.94 -7.88 -17.50
CA ALA A 243 -2.51 -9.20 -17.77
C ALA A 243 -1.93 -10.32 -16.89
N ILE A 244 -0.75 -10.11 -16.29
CA ILE A 244 -0.13 -11.09 -15.38
C ILE A 244 -0.19 -10.68 -13.90
N ASP A 245 -0.49 -9.41 -13.60
CA ASP A 245 -0.66 -8.92 -12.23
C ASP A 245 -1.85 -9.61 -11.54
N SER A 246 -1.56 -10.32 -10.45
CA SER A 246 -2.49 -11.23 -9.78
C SER A 246 -2.05 -11.47 -8.32
N PRO A 247 -2.86 -12.12 -7.48
CA PRO A 247 -2.44 -12.49 -6.13
C PRO A 247 -1.15 -13.33 -6.07
N ALA A 248 -0.87 -14.13 -7.11
CA ALA A 248 0.33 -14.96 -7.21
C ALA A 248 1.53 -14.24 -7.86
N VAL A 249 1.30 -13.17 -8.63
CA VAL A 249 2.34 -12.38 -9.29
C VAL A 249 2.00 -10.92 -9.09
N ARG A 250 2.64 -10.28 -8.11
CA ARG A 250 2.36 -8.90 -7.72
C ARG A 250 3.36 -8.01 -8.43
N ILE A 251 2.89 -7.19 -9.36
CA ILE A 251 3.76 -6.18 -9.96
C ILE A 251 3.74 -4.95 -9.03
N ASN A 252 4.77 -4.78 -8.23
CA ASN A 252 4.88 -3.72 -7.25
C ASN A 252 6.13 -2.89 -7.47
N GLY A 253 6.14 -1.70 -6.89
CA GLY A 253 7.35 -0.91 -6.79
C GLY A 253 7.61 -0.05 -8.03
N VAL A 254 8.53 0.88 -7.86
CA VAL A 254 9.06 1.69 -8.95
C VAL A 254 10.52 2.00 -8.68
N GLU A 255 11.35 1.97 -9.71
CA GLU A 255 12.73 2.45 -9.59
C GLU A 255 12.74 3.97 -9.45
N GLU A 256 13.72 4.50 -8.70
CA GLU A 256 13.79 5.93 -8.42
C GLU A 256 13.75 6.77 -9.70
N GLY A 257 12.81 7.72 -9.76
CA GLY A 257 12.62 8.60 -10.91
C GLY A 257 11.95 7.97 -12.15
N GLN A 258 11.60 6.68 -12.12
CA GLN A 258 10.81 6.02 -13.17
C GLN A 258 9.31 6.01 -12.83
N PHE A 259 8.43 5.53 -13.72
CA PHE A 259 6.99 5.44 -13.46
C PHE A 259 6.56 4.00 -13.16
N TYR A 260 5.59 3.86 -12.25
CA TYR A 260 4.90 2.59 -12.05
C TYR A 260 4.16 2.19 -13.33
N PHE A 261 4.10 0.90 -13.65
CA PHE A 261 3.62 0.47 -14.97
C PHE A 261 2.16 0.89 -15.26
N ARG A 262 1.29 0.93 -14.23
CA ARG A 262 -0.10 1.40 -14.39
C ARG A 262 -0.21 2.89 -14.69
N ALA A 263 0.84 3.68 -14.50
CA ALA A 263 0.87 5.07 -14.96
C ALA A 263 0.64 5.18 -16.48
N PHE A 264 1.00 4.15 -17.25
CA PHE A 264 0.77 4.07 -18.69
C PHE A 264 -0.61 3.51 -19.08
N LEU A 265 -1.45 3.17 -18.09
CA LEU A 265 -2.80 2.65 -18.29
C LEU A 265 -3.88 3.53 -17.64
N PRO A 266 -3.83 4.88 -17.80
CA PRO A 266 -4.83 5.73 -17.19
C PRO A 266 -6.21 5.53 -17.81
N LEU A 267 -7.25 5.81 -17.03
CA LEU A 267 -8.62 5.74 -17.50
C LEU A 267 -8.86 6.78 -18.63
N PRO A 268 -9.38 6.37 -19.81
CA PRO A 268 -9.53 7.28 -20.95
C PRO A 268 -10.36 8.53 -20.66
N GLN A 269 -11.37 8.43 -19.78
CA GLN A 269 -12.21 9.59 -19.42
C GLN A 269 -11.39 10.73 -18.80
N TRP A 270 -10.29 10.45 -18.10
CA TRP A 270 -9.47 11.48 -17.47
C TRP A 270 -8.74 12.42 -18.45
N ARG A 271 -8.80 12.14 -19.74
CA ARG A 271 -8.40 13.09 -20.80
C ARG A 271 -9.35 14.28 -20.87
N ASP A 272 -10.62 14.09 -20.57
CA ASP A 272 -11.62 15.15 -20.57
C ASP A 272 -11.65 15.85 -19.22
N ALA A 273 -11.19 17.10 -19.19
CA ALA A 273 -11.16 17.95 -18.01
C ALA A 273 -12.53 18.08 -17.32
N ALA A 274 -13.62 18.13 -18.10
CA ALA A 274 -14.97 18.27 -17.56
C ALA A 274 -15.44 17.01 -16.79
N SER A 275 -14.86 15.85 -17.10
CA SER A 275 -15.24 14.58 -16.46
C SER A 275 -14.47 14.28 -15.17
N ARG A 276 -13.50 15.14 -14.80
CA ARG A 276 -12.62 14.90 -13.64
C ARG A 276 -13.15 15.57 -12.38
N LEU A 277 -13.04 14.85 -11.26
CA LEU A 277 -13.32 15.38 -9.92
C LEU A 277 -12.31 16.44 -9.44
N SER A 278 -11.12 16.48 -10.05
CA SER A 278 -10.08 17.47 -9.74
C SER A 278 -9.32 17.84 -11.01
N GLN A 279 -8.64 18.98 -10.99
CA GLN A 279 -7.88 19.50 -12.14
C GLN A 279 -6.37 19.47 -11.86
N PRO A 280 -5.72 18.29 -11.89
CA PRO A 280 -4.27 18.20 -11.80
C PRO A 280 -3.59 18.94 -12.97
N PRO A 281 -2.36 19.46 -12.80
CA PRO A 281 -1.60 20.03 -13.90
C PRO A 281 -1.37 18.99 -15.00
N GLU A 282 -1.53 19.43 -16.24
CA GLU A 282 -1.25 18.66 -17.45
C GLU A 282 0.09 19.11 -18.02
N VAL A 283 0.95 18.16 -18.35
CA VAL A 283 2.28 18.40 -18.93
C VAL A 283 2.32 17.77 -20.30
N HIS A 284 2.47 18.59 -21.33
CA HIS A 284 2.49 18.14 -22.73
C HIS A 284 3.91 18.14 -23.27
N PHE A 285 4.37 16.97 -23.73
CA PHE A 285 5.66 16.78 -24.38
C PHE A 285 5.49 16.98 -25.89
N GLY A 286 5.63 18.23 -26.32
CA GLY A 286 5.45 18.65 -27.70
C GLY A 286 6.59 18.24 -28.64
N LYS A 287 6.34 18.40 -29.94
CA LYS A 287 7.32 18.14 -31.02
C LYS A 287 8.53 19.09 -30.90
N LYS A 288 9.71 18.61 -31.28
CA LYS A 288 11.01 19.34 -31.24
C LYS A 288 11.55 19.68 -29.84
N GLY A 289 11.17 18.94 -28.80
CA GLY A 289 11.77 19.12 -27.48
C GLY A 289 11.14 20.22 -26.63
N GLY A 290 10.07 20.87 -27.09
CA GLY A 290 9.27 21.78 -26.26
C GLY A 290 8.41 21.03 -25.24
N VAL A 291 8.18 21.64 -24.08
CA VAL A 291 7.25 21.16 -23.06
C VAL A 291 6.26 22.28 -22.75
N SER A 292 4.98 21.99 -22.61
CA SER A 292 4.02 22.94 -22.08
C SER A 292 3.33 22.40 -20.83
N VAL A 293 2.91 23.30 -19.96
CA VAL A 293 2.15 22.97 -18.75
C VAL A 293 0.83 23.72 -18.79
N THR A 294 -0.26 22.97 -18.71
CA THR A 294 -1.63 23.47 -18.64
C THR A 294 -2.16 23.27 -17.24
N HIS A 295 -2.83 24.28 -16.68
CA HIS A 295 -3.63 24.14 -15.47
C HIS A 295 -4.99 24.79 -15.68
N PHE A 296 -5.99 24.35 -14.93
CA PHE A 296 -7.34 24.87 -15.05
C PHE A 296 -7.66 25.76 -13.86
N LEU A 297 -8.13 26.97 -14.16
CA LEU A 297 -8.70 27.87 -13.17
C LEU A 297 -10.19 27.54 -13.03
N GLU A 298 -10.62 27.30 -11.80
CA GLU A 298 -12.01 27.03 -11.46
C GLU A 298 -12.72 28.33 -11.06
N ASP A 299 -13.78 28.66 -11.81
CA ASP A 299 -14.66 29.79 -11.51
C ASP A 299 -15.99 29.28 -10.93
N TRP A 300 -16.16 29.52 -9.62
CA TRP A 300 -17.36 29.19 -8.83
C TRP A 300 -18.31 30.40 -8.66
N SER A 301 -18.13 31.48 -9.44
CA SER A 301 -18.89 32.72 -9.26
C SER A 301 -20.38 32.64 -9.64
N THR A 302 -20.81 31.57 -10.31
CA THR A 302 -22.22 31.36 -10.69
C THR A 302 -23.01 30.80 -9.50
N PRO A 303 -24.00 31.55 -8.95
CA PRO A 303 -24.86 31.03 -7.90
C PRO A 303 -25.60 29.77 -8.38
N GLU A 304 -25.73 28.78 -7.51
CA GLU A 304 -26.40 27.48 -7.78
C GLU A 304 -25.68 26.53 -8.75
N ALA A 305 -24.50 26.88 -9.27
CA ALA A 305 -23.72 25.97 -10.08
C ALA A 305 -23.20 24.78 -9.24
N THR A 306 -23.43 23.57 -9.73
CA THR A 306 -22.89 22.32 -9.14
C THR A 306 -21.50 21.99 -9.65
N GLU A 307 -21.05 22.65 -10.70
CA GLU A 307 -19.75 22.46 -11.36
C GLU A 307 -19.09 23.83 -11.64
N PRO A 308 -17.76 23.95 -11.51
CA PRO A 308 -17.07 25.19 -11.81
C PRO A 308 -16.95 25.39 -13.32
N LYS A 309 -16.94 26.65 -13.76
CA LYS A 309 -16.49 26.96 -15.11
C LYS A 309 -14.97 26.83 -15.16
N LEU A 310 -14.48 25.93 -16.00
CA LEU A 310 -13.04 25.69 -16.16
C LEU A 310 -12.45 26.62 -17.24
N THR A 311 -11.33 27.26 -16.92
CA THR A 311 -10.52 28.03 -17.88
C THR A 311 -9.10 27.49 -17.93
N ALA A 312 -8.68 26.96 -19.08
CA ALA A 312 -7.32 26.46 -19.26
C ALA A 312 -6.30 27.62 -19.38
N SER A 313 -5.20 27.51 -18.65
CA SER A 313 -4.04 28.39 -18.75
C SER A 313 -2.80 27.57 -19.06
N GLN A 314 -2.25 27.76 -20.25
CA GLN A 314 -1.08 27.06 -20.77
C GLN A 314 0.15 27.97 -20.73
N LYS A 315 1.30 27.38 -20.38
CA LYS A 315 2.61 28.02 -20.48
C LYS A 315 3.61 27.08 -21.14
N ASP A 316 4.37 27.61 -22.10
CA ASP A 316 5.38 26.85 -22.84
C ASP A 316 6.78 27.05 -22.24
N PHE A 317 7.61 26.01 -22.34
CA PHE A 317 8.95 25.93 -21.80
C PHE A 317 9.91 25.32 -22.80
N SER A 318 11.15 25.81 -22.80
CA SER A 318 12.26 25.29 -23.62
C SER A 318 13.03 24.15 -22.95
N THR A 319 12.88 23.97 -21.64
CA THR A 319 13.57 22.94 -20.85
C THR A 319 12.56 22.12 -20.03
N VAL A 320 12.97 20.90 -19.69
CA VAL A 320 12.17 20.00 -18.86
C VAL A 320 12.17 20.47 -17.40
N GLU A 321 13.30 21.04 -16.96
CA GLU A 321 13.54 21.50 -15.60
C GLU A 321 12.64 22.71 -15.25
N ASP A 322 12.54 23.68 -16.16
CA ASP A 322 11.68 24.86 -15.95
C ASP A 322 10.20 24.47 -15.94
N ALA A 323 9.80 23.54 -16.83
CA ALA A 323 8.46 23.00 -16.86
C ALA A 323 8.13 22.24 -15.57
N ALA A 324 9.06 21.40 -15.07
CA ALA A 324 8.90 20.63 -13.84
C ALA A 324 8.78 21.54 -12.61
N ALA A 325 9.63 22.58 -12.51
CA ALA A 325 9.56 23.56 -11.43
C ALA A 325 8.22 24.31 -11.41
N TYR A 326 7.70 24.67 -12.60
CA TYR A 326 6.40 25.32 -12.73
C TYR A 326 5.25 24.36 -12.38
N ALA A 327 5.24 23.15 -12.96
CA ALA A 327 4.20 22.14 -12.73
C ALA A 327 4.15 21.74 -11.24
N ARG A 328 5.29 21.60 -10.57
CA ARG A 328 5.37 21.31 -9.13
C ARG A 328 4.57 22.32 -8.30
N ASN A 329 4.70 23.61 -8.60
CA ASN A 329 3.98 24.66 -7.87
C ASN A 329 2.45 24.60 -8.09
N LEU A 330 1.99 23.85 -9.10
CA LEU A 330 0.57 23.67 -9.45
C LEU A 330 -0.04 22.37 -8.90
N VAL A 331 0.79 21.39 -8.49
CA VAL A 331 0.32 20.08 -8.00
C VAL A 331 -0.63 20.23 -6.80
N GLY A 332 -0.42 21.26 -5.98
CA GLY A 332 -1.37 21.75 -4.98
C GLY A 332 -2.04 20.62 -4.18
N LYS A 333 -3.37 20.62 -4.15
CA LYS A 333 -4.20 19.65 -3.41
C LYS A 333 -4.41 18.30 -4.12
N SER A 334 -4.01 18.16 -5.38
CA SER A 334 -4.35 16.96 -6.18
C SER A 334 -3.39 15.80 -5.98
N GLN A 335 -2.14 16.08 -5.58
CA GLN A 335 -1.04 15.11 -5.51
C GLN A 335 -0.87 14.27 -6.79
N THR A 336 -1.39 14.78 -7.92
CA THR A 336 -1.55 14.04 -9.17
C THR A 336 -1.03 14.88 -10.32
N MET A 337 -0.40 14.25 -11.31
CA MET A 337 0.04 14.91 -12.54
C MET A 337 -0.30 14.07 -13.76
N LEU A 338 -0.76 14.75 -14.82
CA LEU A 338 -1.10 14.12 -16.10
C LEU A 338 -0.04 14.49 -17.13
N LEU A 339 0.55 13.50 -17.78
CA LEU A 339 1.58 13.67 -18.80
C LEU A 339 0.98 13.25 -20.13
N PHE A 340 1.01 14.14 -21.10
CA PHE A 340 0.57 13.90 -22.47
C PHE A 340 1.80 13.91 -23.36
N ALA A 341 2.01 12.85 -24.13
CA ALA A 341 3.21 12.73 -24.94
C ALA A 341 2.91 12.02 -26.26
N SER A 342 3.64 12.41 -27.31
CA SER A 342 3.49 11.75 -28.61
C SER A 342 3.86 10.26 -28.51
N PRO A 343 3.28 9.38 -29.36
CA PRO A 343 3.53 7.94 -29.31
C PRO A 343 5.01 7.54 -29.42
N GLY A 344 5.80 8.37 -30.10
CA GLY A 344 7.24 8.18 -30.32
C GLY A 344 8.14 8.85 -29.29
N GLU A 345 7.59 9.61 -28.33
CA GLU A 345 8.36 10.27 -27.28
C GLU A 345 9.07 9.24 -26.40
N LYS A 346 10.33 9.50 -26.04
CA LYS A 346 11.15 8.55 -25.29
C LYS A 346 10.92 8.70 -23.79
N LEU A 347 10.83 7.57 -23.08
CA LEU A 347 10.64 7.58 -21.63
C LEU A 347 11.78 8.29 -20.90
N ALA A 348 13.01 8.27 -21.43
CA ALA A 348 14.14 9.00 -20.88
C ALA A 348 13.82 10.49 -20.61
N ARG A 349 13.03 11.13 -21.48
CA ARG A 349 12.64 12.54 -21.34
C ARG A 349 11.55 12.71 -20.27
N LEU A 350 10.58 11.80 -20.20
CA LEU A 350 9.56 11.81 -19.14
C LEU A 350 10.18 11.50 -17.77
N TYR A 351 11.18 10.62 -17.69
CA TYR A 351 11.92 10.34 -16.46
C TYR A 351 12.78 11.54 -16.03
N ALA A 352 13.39 12.26 -16.98
CA ALA A 352 14.08 13.51 -16.66
C ALA A 352 13.11 14.51 -16.02
N PHE A 353 11.89 14.60 -16.55
CA PHE A 353 10.84 15.44 -15.96
C PHE A 353 10.46 14.98 -14.55
N ARG A 354 10.15 13.68 -14.35
CA ARG A 354 9.80 13.15 -13.02
C ARG A 354 10.91 13.40 -12.00
N ARG A 355 12.18 13.18 -12.35
CA ARG A 355 13.33 13.46 -11.47
C ARG A 355 13.49 14.94 -11.15
N ALA A 356 13.16 15.82 -12.09
CA ALA A 356 13.18 17.27 -11.87
C ALA A 356 12.04 17.76 -10.96
N VAL A 357 10.97 16.98 -10.83
CA VAL A 357 9.97 17.17 -9.78
C VAL A 357 10.51 16.58 -8.47
N THR A 358 11.36 17.34 -7.80
CA THR A 358 12.15 16.93 -6.60
C THR A 358 11.33 16.82 -5.30
N ASP A 359 10.02 16.63 -5.36
CA ASP A 359 9.13 16.77 -4.21
C ASP A 359 8.16 15.58 -4.12
N ASP A 360 8.05 15.01 -2.92
CA ASP A 360 7.21 13.83 -2.59
C ASP A 360 5.70 14.14 -2.64
N ASN A 361 5.33 15.36 -3.01
CA ASN A 361 3.95 15.81 -3.08
C ASN A 361 3.17 15.23 -4.27
N VAL A 362 3.83 14.71 -5.31
CA VAL A 362 3.16 13.99 -6.41
C VAL A 362 3.17 12.50 -6.11
N LEU A 363 2.02 11.96 -5.74
CA LEU A 363 1.82 10.53 -5.50
C LEU A 363 1.38 9.80 -6.77
N ASN A 364 0.55 10.44 -7.60
CA ASN A 364 -0.06 9.81 -8.76
C ASN A 364 0.46 10.41 -10.08
N TRP A 365 0.86 9.52 -10.98
CA TRP A 365 1.33 9.88 -12.32
C TRP A 365 0.51 9.13 -13.35
N TYR A 366 0.00 9.85 -14.34
CA TYR A 366 -0.77 9.26 -15.43
C TYR A 366 -0.22 9.75 -16.77
N ILE A 367 0.01 8.82 -17.69
CA ILE A 367 0.69 9.07 -18.95
C ILE A 367 -0.25 8.69 -20.09
N PHE A 368 -0.61 9.68 -20.89
CA PHE A 368 -1.45 9.55 -22.07
C PHE A 368 -0.62 9.67 -23.34
N GLU A 369 -0.86 8.75 -24.29
CA GLU A 369 -0.48 8.95 -25.69
C GLU A 369 -1.36 10.06 -26.30
N GLU A 370 -0.76 11.12 -26.85
CA GLU A 370 -1.49 12.22 -27.55
C GLU A 370 -2.12 11.80 -28.88
#